data_AF-Q22TR7-F1
#
_entry.id   AF-Q22TR7-F1
#
_cell.length_a   1.000
_cell.length_b   1.000
_cell.length_c   1.000
_cell.angle_alpha   90.00
_cell.angle_beta   90.00
_cell.angle_gamma   90.00
#
_symmetry.space_group_name_H-M   'P 1'
#
loop_
_entity.id
_entity.type
_entity.pdbx_description
1 polymer ?
#
loop_
_entity_poly.entity_id
_entity_poly.type
_entity_poly.pdbx_seq_one_letter_code
_entity_poly.pdbx_strand_id
1 'polypeptide(L)'
;MDKITIQNLKCKKHPNKNLQFIQVNDVLTQPTSTKPLFYCSSCFNHDLHFKSINYLMIDQIFQEADTNIIPKWPPVNNYQIISDLIDLTSNQSSLDYVKHITDFFHQFKEEFLNKIDVIQKKMINQALKYPIDTQQIIKRYQEISNILQFKQILNNEQPNNLQDHSTLCKEFISQMESQKDKNTELLQSLLTQANQLKTNFNMEYPHIIKQQLFTFIDHISFFNQEIPEVSSTNHNNTRNHLETNIINQSNQIVDLKLTSDLIMKLVSNKLNFCSDQFLNKLSESLQRINPLLKQFSFNTAVFKENKEQIDFSKISEEKINLIEEYVNHSIALSRGEQQYEQEVKDSLEIKQMIQIVDSKMSFLREEFILQFEKFLVDVKPFLKQINFANSFTDKNKFDYRNLKDKRFYYALYEESLPNLDLKLFATQYNNGQRDCVVNKKENGYYEIQKLNQNSWVNCISNTNLQKDQKYIFRIKVESLLEGENFMIGLMRNSDTGVTDGISVNRGIDKQLKGAGFKTSGENMIELRLCLKEQILEVLDFPNYDFKLGLDDKYKKNLTQFEDLRFYLGIVYQGSKLILMDVKIVNEFIY
;
A
#
# COMPACT_ATOMS: atom_id res chain seq x y z
N MET A 1 -34.35 -57.80 -40.14
CA MET A 1 -33.74 -59.09 -39.74
C MET A 1 -32.98 -59.62 -40.94
N ASP A 2 -31.80 -59.07 -41.19
CA ASP A 2 -30.88 -59.68 -42.14
C ASP A 2 -30.15 -60.79 -41.40
N LYS A 3 -30.26 -62.03 -41.91
CA LYS A 3 -29.47 -63.16 -41.41
C LYS A 3 -28.00 -62.82 -41.69
N ILE A 4 -27.27 -62.38 -40.66
CA ILE A 4 -25.82 -62.30 -40.69
C ILE A 4 -25.33 -63.69 -41.06
N THR A 5 -24.87 -63.82 -42.30
CA THR A 5 -24.36 -65.08 -42.81
C THR A 5 -22.97 -65.21 -42.20
N ILE A 6 -22.86 -65.84 -41.04
CA ILE A 6 -21.56 -66.11 -40.42
C ILE A 6 -20.76 -66.89 -41.46
N GLN A 7 -19.79 -66.23 -42.11
CA GLN A 7 -18.80 -66.94 -42.91
C GLN A 7 -18.06 -67.85 -41.94
N ASN A 8 -18.50 -69.11 -41.89
CA ASN A 8 -17.96 -70.14 -41.03
C ASN A 8 -16.55 -70.48 -41.52
N LEU A 9 -15.58 -69.66 -41.14
CA LEU A 9 -14.16 -69.92 -41.39
C LEU A 9 -13.85 -71.32 -40.84
N LYS A 10 -13.45 -72.25 -41.71
CA LYS A 10 -13.16 -73.62 -41.33
C LYS A 10 -11.76 -73.74 -40.75
N CYS A 11 -11.61 -74.56 -39.71
CA CYS A 11 -10.30 -74.84 -39.16
C CYS A 11 -9.48 -75.70 -40.13
N LYS A 12 -8.29 -75.23 -40.52
CA LYS A 12 -7.36 -75.99 -41.39
C LYS A 12 -6.95 -77.35 -40.80
N LYS A 13 -6.84 -77.45 -39.47
CA LYS A 13 -6.51 -78.71 -38.76
C LYS A 13 -7.71 -79.61 -38.52
N HIS A 14 -8.92 -79.05 -38.49
CA HIS A 14 -10.17 -79.77 -38.22
C HIS A 14 -11.25 -79.32 -39.21
N PRO A 15 -11.28 -79.86 -40.45
CA PRO A 15 -12.14 -79.36 -41.54
C PRO A 15 -13.64 -79.35 -41.21
N ASN A 16 -14.08 -80.27 -40.34
CA ASN A 16 -15.48 -80.37 -39.89
C ASN A 16 -15.86 -79.37 -38.80
N LYS A 17 -14.92 -78.53 -38.31
CA LYS A 17 -15.14 -77.58 -37.22
C LYS A 17 -14.93 -76.14 -37.68
N ASN A 18 -15.81 -75.24 -37.24
CA ASN A 18 -15.70 -73.81 -37.49
C ASN A 18 -14.75 -73.16 -36.47
N LEU A 19 -14.06 -72.10 -36.88
CA LEU A 19 -13.32 -71.22 -35.98
C LEU A 19 -14.32 -70.51 -35.09
N GLN A 20 -14.07 -70.52 -33.79
CA GLN A 20 -14.96 -69.99 -32.75
C GLN A 20 -14.28 -68.91 -31.91
N PHE A 21 -12.95 -68.91 -31.84
CA PHE A 21 -12.19 -67.94 -31.07
C PHE A 21 -11.13 -67.26 -31.94
N ILE A 22 -10.86 -66.00 -31.62
CA ILE A 22 -9.78 -65.20 -32.19
C ILE A 22 -8.87 -64.72 -31.05
N GLN A 23 -7.55 -64.78 -31.25
CA GLN A 23 -6.60 -64.20 -30.32
C GLN A 23 -6.61 -62.67 -30.46
N VAL A 24 -6.87 -61.99 -29.36
CA VAL A 24 -6.95 -60.52 -29.28
C VAL A 24 -5.80 -59.91 -28.49
N ASN A 25 -5.12 -60.68 -27.63
CA ASN A 25 -4.01 -60.18 -26.81
C ASN A 25 -2.73 -61.02 -27.02
N ASP A 26 -1.56 -60.48 -26.69
CA ASP A 26 -0.24 -61.12 -26.89
C ASP A 26 0.09 -61.51 -28.35
N VAL A 27 -0.51 -60.83 -29.33
CA VAL A 27 -0.22 -61.08 -30.76
C VAL A 27 1.16 -60.51 -31.15
N LEU A 28 1.52 -59.35 -30.60
CA LEU A 28 2.76 -58.64 -30.92
C LEU A 28 4.00 -59.20 -30.20
N THR A 29 3.82 -59.85 -29.05
CA THR A 29 4.89 -60.47 -28.25
C THR A 29 5.38 -61.80 -28.84
N GLN A 30 4.82 -62.21 -29.98
CA GLN A 30 5.02 -63.52 -30.62
C GLN A 30 5.38 -63.39 -32.12
N PRO A 31 6.44 -62.66 -32.50
CA PRO A 31 6.76 -62.40 -33.92
C PRO A 31 7.12 -63.64 -34.76
N THR A 32 7.46 -64.78 -34.12
CA THR A 32 7.80 -66.06 -34.77
C THR A 32 6.96 -67.25 -34.28
N SER A 33 5.79 -66.98 -33.69
CA SER A 33 4.94 -68.03 -33.13
C SER A 33 4.26 -68.87 -34.21
N THR A 34 4.37 -70.19 -34.09
CA THR A 34 3.59 -71.17 -34.88
C THR A 34 2.15 -71.31 -34.37
N LYS A 35 1.73 -70.48 -33.40
CA LYS A 35 0.36 -70.52 -32.86
C LYS A 35 -0.63 -69.88 -33.84
N PRO A 36 -1.76 -70.54 -34.12
CA PRO A 36 -2.77 -70.02 -35.04
C PRO A 36 -3.53 -68.85 -34.40
N LEU A 37 -3.75 -67.75 -35.14
CA LEU A 37 -4.57 -66.61 -34.67
C LEU A 37 -6.02 -67.01 -34.32
N PHE A 38 -6.54 -68.02 -35.00
CA PHE A 38 -7.92 -68.49 -34.87
C PHE A 38 -7.97 -69.92 -34.35
N TYR A 39 -8.91 -70.17 -33.43
CA TYR A 39 -9.11 -71.47 -32.79
C TYR A 39 -10.54 -71.98 -33.01
N CYS A 40 -10.69 -73.26 -33.37
CA CYS A 40 -11.95 -74.00 -33.19
C CYS A 40 -11.99 -74.68 -31.83
N SER A 41 -13.15 -75.19 -31.40
CA SER A 41 -13.31 -75.95 -30.14
C SER A 41 -12.28 -77.07 -29.95
N SER A 42 -11.91 -77.79 -31.02
CA SER A 42 -10.85 -78.80 -30.92
C SER A 42 -9.46 -78.20 -30.77
N CYS A 43 -9.12 -77.13 -31.49
CA CYS A 43 -7.80 -76.50 -31.33
C CYS A 43 -7.64 -75.91 -29.93
N PHE A 44 -8.73 -75.37 -29.37
CA PHE A 44 -8.78 -74.83 -28.02
C PHE A 44 -8.44 -75.90 -26.99
N ASN A 45 -9.08 -77.07 -27.04
CA ASN A 45 -8.85 -78.14 -26.07
C ASN A 45 -7.46 -78.78 -26.14
N HIS A 46 -6.75 -78.68 -27.28
CA HIS A 46 -5.44 -79.29 -27.45
C HIS A 46 -4.27 -78.32 -27.17
N ASP A 47 -4.54 -77.02 -26.95
CA ASP A 47 -3.49 -76.05 -26.61
C ASP A 47 -3.33 -75.94 -25.09
N LEU A 48 -2.34 -76.64 -24.56
CA LEU A 48 -1.99 -76.64 -23.13
C LEU A 48 -1.49 -75.27 -22.62
N HIS A 49 -1.19 -74.33 -23.52
CA HIS A 49 -0.75 -72.97 -23.19
C HIS A 49 -1.82 -71.92 -23.50
N PHE A 50 -3.07 -72.33 -23.71
CA PHE A 50 -4.17 -71.40 -23.96
C PHE A 50 -4.48 -70.58 -22.71
N LYS A 51 -4.44 -69.25 -22.83
CA LYS A 51 -4.85 -68.31 -21.77
C LYS A 51 -6.14 -67.63 -22.19
N SER A 52 -7.24 -67.91 -21.49
CA SER A 52 -8.59 -67.41 -21.85
C SER A 52 -8.67 -65.89 -21.99
N ILE A 53 -7.89 -65.13 -21.23
CA ILE A 53 -7.83 -63.67 -21.30
C ILE A 53 -7.34 -63.15 -22.67
N ASN A 54 -6.57 -63.94 -23.41
CA ASN A 54 -6.01 -63.54 -24.70
C ASN A 54 -6.93 -63.81 -25.89
N TYR A 55 -8.10 -64.42 -25.68
CA TYR A 55 -8.99 -64.86 -26.76
C TYR A 55 -10.44 -64.42 -26.53
N LEU A 56 -11.11 -64.11 -27.63
CA LEU A 56 -12.51 -63.70 -27.67
C LEU A 56 -13.30 -64.63 -28.59
N MET A 57 -14.57 -64.90 -28.24
CA MET A 57 -15.46 -65.71 -29.07
C MET A 57 -15.96 -64.87 -30.25
N ILE A 58 -15.82 -65.39 -31.47
CA ILE A 58 -16.19 -64.69 -32.70
C ILE A 58 -17.69 -64.37 -32.73
N ASP A 59 -18.52 -65.31 -32.27
CA ASP A 59 -19.98 -65.14 -32.19
C ASP A 59 -20.38 -64.04 -31.19
N GLN A 60 -19.64 -63.91 -30.08
CA GLN A 60 -19.83 -62.81 -29.14
C GLN A 60 -19.60 -61.45 -29.82
N ILE A 61 -18.60 -61.33 -30.67
CA ILE A 61 -18.34 -60.09 -31.43
C ILE A 61 -19.54 -59.76 -32.31
N PHE A 62 -20.08 -60.72 -33.05
CA PHE A 62 -21.20 -60.47 -33.95
C PHE A 62 -22.52 -60.16 -33.24
N GLN A 63 -22.72 -60.69 -32.03
CA GLN A 63 -23.96 -60.52 -31.28
C GLN A 63 -23.96 -59.28 -30.39
N GLU A 64 -22.81 -58.91 -29.82
CA GLU A 64 -22.73 -57.92 -28.74
C GLU A 64 -22.07 -56.60 -29.15
N ALA A 65 -21.32 -56.54 -30.25
CA ALA A 65 -20.47 -55.37 -30.56
C ALA A 65 -21.24 -54.06 -30.79
N ASP A 66 -22.50 -54.12 -31.22
CA ASP A 66 -23.30 -52.93 -31.49
C ASP A 66 -23.92 -52.31 -30.23
N THR A 67 -24.06 -53.08 -29.14
CA THR A 67 -24.91 -52.69 -28.00
C THR A 67 -24.27 -52.87 -26.63
N ASN A 68 -23.24 -53.72 -26.51
CA ASN A 68 -22.63 -54.06 -25.23
C ASN A 68 -21.11 -53.86 -25.25
N ILE A 69 -20.54 -53.57 -24.08
CA ILE A 69 -19.10 -53.53 -23.89
C ILE A 69 -18.56 -54.96 -23.78
N ILE A 70 -17.65 -55.32 -24.67
CA ILE A 70 -17.04 -56.65 -24.70
C ILE A 70 -15.83 -56.69 -23.74
N PRO A 71 -15.83 -57.51 -22.67
CA PRO A 71 -14.85 -57.40 -21.58
C PRO A 71 -13.36 -57.53 -21.96
N LYS A 72 -13.06 -58.19 -23.09
CA LYS A 72 -11.68 -58.47 -23.53
C LYS A 72 -11.22 -57.61 -24.72
N TRP A 73 -12.04 -56.67 -25.18
CA TRP A 73 -11.73 -55.81 -26.32
C TRP A 73 -12.04 -54.33 -26.03
N PRO A 74 -11.14 -53.39 -26.34
CA PRO A 74 -9.80 -53.61 -26.90
C PRO A 74 -8.84 -54.24 -25.88
N PRO A 75 -7.68 -54.77 -26.32
CA PRO A 75 -6.61 -55.16 -25.41
C PRO A 75 -6.09 -53.92 -24.68
N VAL A 76 -6.15 -53.94 -23.35
CA VAL A 76 -5.73 -52.83 -22.48
C VAL A 76 -4.75 -53.31 -21.43
N ASN A 77 -3.92 -52.40 -20.93
CA ASN A 77 -2.98 -52.69 -19.84
C ASN A 77 -3.68 -52.86 -18.49
N ASN A 78 -4.86 -52.25 -18.31
CA ASN A 78 -5.66 -52.32 -17.09
C ASN A 78 -7.11 -52.68 -17.44
N TYR A 79 -7.49 -53.94 -17.22
CA TYR A 79 -8.85 -54.44 -17.47
C TYR A 79 -9.89 -53.93 -16.46
N GLN A 80 -9.46 -53.32 -15.35
CA GLN A 80 -10.39 -52.66 -14.42
C GLN A 80 -11.19 -51.56 -15.12
N ILE A 81 -10.59 -50.85 -16.08
CA ILE A 81 -11.26 -49.78 -16.85
C ILE A 81 -12.48 -50.34 -17.61
N ILE A 82 -12.35 -51.53 -18.21
CA ILE A 82 -13.46 -52.15 -18.93
C ILE A 82 -14.54 -52.64 -17.96
N SER A 83 -14.14 -53.17 -16.80
CA SER A 83 -15.08 -53.54 -15.73
C SER A 83 -15.88 -52.34 -15.24
N ASP A 84 -15.21 -51.22 -14.95
CA ASP A 84 -15.84 -50.00 -14.44
C ASP A 84 -16.83 -49.42 -15.47
N LEU A 85 -16.51 -49.50 -16.77
CA LEU A 85 -17.41 -49.06 -17.84
C LEU A 85 -18.65 -49.97 -17.98
N ILE A 86 -18.48 -51.29 -17.79
CA ILE A 86 -19.60 -52.24 -17.77
C ILE A 86 -20.52 -51.94 -16.57
N ASP A 87 -19.94 -51.71 -15.38
CA ASP A 87 -20.71 -51.39 -14.18
C ASP A 87 -21.46 -50.05 -14.32
N LEU A 88 -20.83 -49.06 -14.95
CA LEU A 88 -21.43 -47.75 -15.22
C LEU A 88 -22.59 -47.83 -16.22
N THR A 89 -22.44 -48.61 -17.29
CA THR A 89 -23.48 -48.78 -18.33
C THR A 89 -24.63 -49.70 -17.90
N SER A 90 -24.38 -50.62 -16.96
CA SER A 90 -25.41 -51.51 -16.41
C SER A 90 -26.40 -50.77 -15.50
N ASN A 91 -25.98 -49.67 -14.86
CA ASN A 91 -26.83 -48.82 -14.03
C ASN A 91 -27.55 -47.74 -14.88
N GLN A 92 -28.50 -48.16 -15.72
CA GLN A 92 -29.26 -47.26 -16.62
C GLN A 92 -29.90 -46.04 -15.94
N SER A 93 -30.25 -46.12 -14.65
CA SER A 93 -30.86 -45.01 -13.91
C SER A 93 -29.88 -43.86 -13.59
N SER A 94 -28.58 -44.13 -13.59
CA SER A 94 -27.56 -43.14 -13.17
C SER A 94 -27.17 -42.15 -14.29
N LEU A 95 -27.49 -42.45 -15.54
CA LEU A 95 -27.05 -41.71 -16.73
C LEU A 95 -28.19 -41.01 -17.50
N ASP A 96 -29.44 -41.05 -16.99
CA ASP A 96 -30.58 -40.37 -17.62
C ASP A 96 -30.63 -38.88 -17.21
N TYR A 97 -29.59 -38.14 -17.58
CA TYR A 97 -29.44 -36.72 -17.26
C TYR A 97 -30.59 -35.87 -17.81
N VAL A 98 -31.12 -36.23 -18.98
CA VAL A 98 -32.24 -35.51 -19.63
C VAL A 98 -33.47 -35.57 -18.75
N LYS A 99 -33.81 -36.75 -18.21
CA LYS A 99 -34.92 -36.89 -17.28
C LYS A 99 -34.69 -36.13 -15.98
N HIS A 100 -33.52 -36.23 -15.38
CA HIS A 100 -33.20 -35.50 -14.14
C HIS A 100 -33.31 -33.98 -14.30
N ILE A 101 -32.83 -33.43 -15.42
CA ILE A 101 -32.96 -32.00 -15.75
C ILE A 101 -34.43 -31.61 -15.93
N THR A 102 -35.19 -32.46 -16.64
CA THR A 102 -36.62 -32.22 -16.90
C THR A 102 -37.43 -32.20 -15.59
N ASP A 103 -37.22 -33.21 -14.74
CA ASP A 103 -37.90 -33.33 -13.45
C ASP A 103 -37.56 -32.16 -12.52
N PHE A 104 -36.29 -31.75 -12.48
CA PHE A 104 -35.84 -30.57 -11.73
C PHE A 104 -36.61 -29.31 -12.14
N PHE A 105 -36.69 -29.00 -13.44
CA PHE A 105 -37.36 -27.77 -13.90
C PHE A 105 -38.87 -27.83 -13.71
N HIS A 106 -39.48 -29.01 -13.78
CA HIS A 106 -40.90 -29.17 -13.49
C HIS A 106 -41.19 -28.80 -12.03
N GLN A 107 -40.46 -29.41 -11.10
CA GLN A 107 -40.59 -29.13 -9.66
C GLN A 107 -40.26 -27.66 -9.34
N PHE A 108 -39.17 -27.14 -9.90
CA PHE A 108 -38.74 -25.76 -9.67
C PHE A 108 -39.81 -24.74 -10.09
N LYS A 109 -40.45 -24.94 -11.25
CA LYS A 109 -41.53 -24.04 -11.72
C LYS A 109 -42.72 -24.03 -10.76
N GLU A 110 -43.16 -25.20 -10.31
CA GLU A 110 -44.29 -25.31 -9.39
C GLU A 110 -43.99 -24.62 -8.05
N GLU A 111 -42.84 -24.91 -7.47
CA GLU A 111 -42.42 -24.30 -6.20
C GLU A 111 -42.24 -22.79 -6.31
N PHE A 112 -41.68 -22.32 -7.43
CA PHE A 112 -41.44 -20.90 -7.67
C PHE A 112 -42.76 -20.12 -7.79
N LEU A 113 -43.71 -20.60 -8.61
CA LEU A 113 -45.02 -19.97 -8.76
C LEU A 113 -45.77 -19.89 -7.42
N ASN A 114 -45.77 -20.98 -6.65
CA ASN A 114 -46.40 -21.02 -5.33
C ASN A 114 -45.81 -19.96 -4.38
N LYS A 115 -44.48 -19.76 -4.40
CA LYS A 115 -43.83 -18.72 -3.57
C LYS A 115 -44.19 -17.31 -4.02
N ILE A 116 -44.26 -17.06 -5.33
CA ILE A 116 -44.67 -15.75 -5.87
C ILE A 116 -46.10 -15.41 -5.44
N ASP A 117 -47.03 -16.36 -5.54
CA ASP A 117 -48.43 -16.17 -5.11
C ASP A 117 -48.55 -15.84 -3.62
N VAL A 118 -47.78 -16.53 -2.77
CA VAL A 118 -47.74 -16.27 -1.33
C VAL A 118 -47.24 -14.84 -1.05
N ILE A 119 -46.17 -14.42 -1.72
CA ILE A 119 -45.61 -13.07 -1.54
C ILE A 119 -46.59 -12.02 -2.07
N GLN A 120 -47.21 -12.24 -3.22
CA GLN A 120 -48.21 -11.32 -3.78
C GLN A 120 -49.36 -11.10 -2.80
N LYS A 121 -49.96 -12.19 -2.27
CA LYS A 121 -51.02 -12.11 -1.26
C LYS A 121 -50.56 -11.37 -0.01
N LYS A 122 -49.34 -11.61 0.45
CA LYS A 122 -48.75 -10.90 1.61
C LYS A 122 -48.65 -9.39 1.35
N MET A 123 -48.17 -8.98 0.18
CA MET A 123 -48.01 -7.56 -0.17
C MET A 123 -49.37 -6.86 -0.33
N ILE A 124 -50.35 -7.52 -0.95
CA ILE A 124 -51.73 -7.01 -1.04
C ILE A 124 -52.31 -6.82 0.37
N ASN A 125 -52.19 -7.82 1.24
CA ASN A 125 -52.68 -7.73 2.61
C ASN A 125 -51.95 -6.65 3.43
N GLN A 126 -50.69 -6.35 3.15
CA GLN A 126 -49.98 -5.23 3.75
C GLN A 126 -50.50 -3.89 3.22
N ALA A 127 -50.73 -3.76 1.91
CA ALA A 127 -51.32 -2.57 1.31
C ALA A 127 -52.71 -2.26 1.90
N LEU A 128 -53.53 -3.29 2.12
CA LEU A 128 -54.87 -3.17 2.72
C LEU A 128 -54.85 -2.75 4.21
N LYS A 129 -53.72 -2.83 4.91
CA LYS A 129 -53.59 -2.33 6.29
C LYS A 129 -53.47 -0.81 6.36
N TYR A 130 -53.21 -0.14 5.24
CA TYR A 130 -53.14 1.32 5.20
C TYR A 130 -54.55 1.92 5.03
N PRO A 131 -55.05 2.67 6.02
CA PRO A 131 -56.46 3.01 6.11
C PRO A 131 -56.82 4.29 5.35
N ILE A 132 -56.04 4.78 4.39
CA ILE A 132 -56.33 6.04 3.72
C ILE A 132 -56.11 5.89 2.22
N ASP A 133 -57.21 5.67 1.49
CA ASP A 133 -57.28 5.85 0.05
C ASP A 133 -57.84 7.26 -0.28
N THR A 134 -57.87 7.59 -1.57
CA THR A 134 -58.40 8.88 -2.05
C THR A 134 -59.83 9.17 -1.58
N GLN A 135 -60.69 8.16 -1.46
CA GLN A 135 -62.08 8.34 -1.01
C GLN A 135 -62.13 8.66 0.48
N GLN A 136 -61.26 8.04 1.29
CA GLN A 136 -61.18 8.31 2.72
C GLN A 136 -60.60 9.71 3.01
N ILE A 137 -59.65 10.20 2.21
CA ILE A 137 -59.16 11.59 2.30
C ILE A 137 -60.31 12.56 2.06
N ILE A 138 -61.07 12.35 0.99
CA ILE A 138 -62.22 13.21 0.64
C ILE A 138 -63.27 13.17 1.75
N LYS A 139 -63.59 11.98 2.27
CA LYS A 139 -64.57 11.83 3.35
C LYS A 139 -64.13 12.56 4.62
N ARG A 140 -62.89 12.37 5.06
CA ARG A 140 -62.31 13.06 6.24
C ARG A 140 -62.31 14.58 6.05
N TYR A 141 -61.97 15.06 4.86
CA TYR A 141 -62.05 16.48 4.54
C TYR A 141 -63.48 17.01 4.64
N GLN A 142 -64.47 16.28 4.10
CA GLN A 142 -65.88 16.65 4.17
C GLN A 142 -66.39 16.69 5.62
N GLU A 143 -65.94 15.75 6.46
CA GLU A 143 -66.24 15.72 7.90
C GLU A 143 -65.61 16.90 8.65
N ILE A 144 -64.33 17.23 8.39
CA ILE A 144 -63.65 18.36 9.05
C ILE A 144 -64.24 19.70 8.61
N SER A 145 -64.53 19.84 7.31
CA SER A 145 -65.06 21.09 6.75
C SER A 145 -66.56 21.30 6.98
N ASN A 146 -67.30 20.23 7.33
CA ASN A 146 -68.77 20.21 7.34
C ASN A 146 -69.40 20.81 6.06
N ILE A 147 -68.69 20.74 4.94
CA ILE A 147 -69.08 21.43 3.70
C ILE A 147 -70.44 20.96 3.16
N LEU A 148 -70.81 19.71 3.46
CA LEU A 148 -72.12 19.15 3.11
C LEU A 148 -73.26 19.78 3.91
N GLN A 149 -73.04 20.08 5.20
CA GLN A 149 -74.03 20.81 6.01
C GLN A 149 -74.14 22.26 5.55
N PHE A 150 -73.02 22.91 5.22
CA PHE A 150 -73.04 24.26 4.67
C PHE A 150 -73.82 24.33 3.34
N LYS A 151 -73.62 23.33 2.46
CA LYS A 151 -74.40 23.18 1.23
C LYS A 151 -75.91 23.04 1.50
N GLN A 152 -76.30 22.31 2.55
CA GLN A 152 -77.72 22.19 2.94
C GLN A 152 -78.28 23.52 3.44
N ILE A 153 -77.51 24.28 4.24
CA ILE A 153 -77.90 25.61 4.70
C ILE A 153 -78.13 26.53 3.50
N LEU A 154 -77.20 26.58 2.54
CA LEU A 154 -77.32 27.39 1.32
C LEU A 154 -78.51 26.99 0.45
N ASN A 155 -78.84 25.69 0.38
CA ASN A 155 -79.94 25.19 -0.45
C ASN A 155 -81.34 25.40 0.20
N ASN A 156 -81.43 25.75 1.48
CA ASN A 156 -82.69 26.01 2.19
C ASN A 156 -83.15 27.47 2.02
N GLU A 157 -83.28 27.92 0.77
CA GLU A 157 -83.87 29.23 0.47
C GLU A 157 -85.39 29.19 0.68
N GLN A 158 -85.89 29.85 1.74
CA GLN A 158 -87.29 30.23 1.83
C GLN A 158 -87.44 31.63 1.20
N PRO A 159 -88.34 31.83 0.20
CA PRO A 159 -88.38 33.03 -0.65
C PRO A 159 -88.56 34.37 0.06
N ASN A 160 -89.03 34.38 1.31
CA ASN A 160 -89.46 35.58 2.02
C ASN A 160 -88.63 35.94 3.26
N ASN A 161 -87.48 35.28 3.51
CA ASN A 161 -86.72 35.56 4.74
C ASN A 161 -85.19 35.53 4.54
N LEU A 162 -84.74 36.36 3.60
CA LEU A 162 -83.33 36.50 3.23
C LEU A 162 -82.44 36.96 4.40
N GLN A 163 -83.02 37.72 5.33
CA GLN A 163 -82.34 38.18 6.55
C GLN A 163 -82.06 37.04 7.52
N ASP A 164 -83.04 36.15 7.76
CA ASP A 164 -82.87 34.99 8.63
C ASP A 164 -81.90 33.97 8.01
N HIS A 165 -81.98 33.76 6.69
CA HIS A 165 -81.04 32.91 5.97
C HIS A 165 -79.59 33.45 6.02
N SER A 166 -79.43 34.78 5.87
CA SER A 166 -78.14 35.45 6.04
C SER A 166 -77.59 35.27 7.46
N THR A 167 -78.45 35.33 8.47
CA THR A 167 -78.08 35.15 9.88
C THR A 167 -77.58 33.72 10.13
N LEU A 168 -78.31 32.70 9.67
CA LEU A 168 -77.91 31.29 9.76
C LEU A 168 -76.56 31.02 9.06
N CYS A 169 -76.35 31.59 7.88
CA CYS A 169 -75.06 31.47 7.19
C CYS A 169 -73.93 32.13 7.97
N LYS A 170 -74.15 33.33 8.52
CA LYS A 170 -73.15 34.04 9.35
C LYS A 170 -72.83 33.28 10.62
N GLU A 171 -73.82 32.69 11.28
CA GLU A 171 -73.63 31.88 12.48
C GLU A 171 -72.78 30.64 12.18
N PHE A 172 -73.11 29.91 11.11
CA PHE A 172 -72.33 28.75 10.68
C PHE A 172 -70.88 29.12 10.32
N ILE A 173 -70.68 30.19 9.54
CA ILE A 173 -69.34 30.66 9.17
C ILE A 173 -68.56 31.08 10.42
N SER A 174 -69.18 31.84 11.34
CA SER A 174 -68.54 32.27 12.59
C SER A 174 -68.16 31.08 13.46
N GLN A 175 -69.01 30.04 13.51
CA GLN A 175 -68.70 28.79 14.20
C GLN A 175 -67.49 28.09 13.57
N MET A 176 -67.45 27.97 12.24
CA MET A 176 -66.31 27.36 11.54
C MET A 176 -65.02 28.19 11.70
N GLU A 177 -65.14 29.52 11.68
CA GLU A 177 -64.03 30.45 11.89
C GLU A 177 -63.46 30.34 13.32
N SER A 178 -64.32 30.18 14.33
CA SER A 178 -63.90 29.97 15.72
C SER A 178 -63.11 28.65 15.91
N GLN A 179 -63.29 27.68 15.02
CA GLN A 179 -62.60 26.38 15.04
C GLN A 179 -61.41 26.30 14.07
N LYS A 180 -61.01 27.42 13.45
CA LYS A 180 -59.98 27.43 12.39
C LYS A 180 -58.66 26.76 12.79
N ASP A 181 -58.22 26.93 14.03
CA ASP A 181 -56.94 26.38 14.50
C ASP A 181 -57.04 24.84 14.61
N LYS A 182 -58.13 24.35 15.22
CA LYS A 182 -58.43 22.91 15.31
C LYS A 182 -58.60 22.28 13.92
N ASN A 183 -59.29 22.95 13.01
CA ASN A 183 -59.49 22.46 11.64
C ASN A 183 -58.16 22.41 10.88
N THR A 184 -57.28 23.40 11.10
CA THR A 184 -55.93 23.42 10.54
C THR A 184 -55.11 22.24 11.03
N GLU A 185 -55.11 21.94 12.33
CA GLU A 185 -54.41 20.77 12.89
C GLU A 185 -54.92 19.45 12.30
N LEU A 186 -56.24 19.27 12.21
CA LEU A 186 -56.85 18.06 11.67
C LEU A 186 -56.53 17.85 10.18
N LEU A 187 -56.59 18.92 9.38
CA LEU A 187 -56.23 18.86 7.96
C LEU A 187 -54.72 18.64 7.76
N GLN A 188 -53.88 19.26 8.59
CA GLN A 188 -52.43 19.05 8.55
C GLN A 188 -52.07 17.61 8.92
N SER A 189 -52.77 17.02 9.89
CA SER A 189 -52.63 15.61 10.26
C SER A 189 -53.06 14.69 9.12
N LEU A 190 -54.20 14.96 8.49
CA LEU A 190 -54.68 14.21 7.32
C LEU A 190 -53.68 14.27 6.15
N LEU A 191 -53.15 15.46 5.86
CA LEU A 191 -52.15 15.69 4.81
C LEU A 191 -50.84 14.96 5.13
N THR A 192 -50.40 15.00 6.38
CA THR A 192 -49.18 14.29 6.82
C THR A 192 -49.34 12.79 6.65
N GLN A 193 -50.48 12.22 7.06
CA GLN A 193 -50.78 10.79 6.91
C GLN A 193 -50.85 10.39 5.42
N ALA A 194 -51.47 11.20 4.57
CA ALA A 194 -51.53 10.94 3.13
C ALA A 194 -50.15 11.01 2.45
N ASN A 195 -49.31 11.98 2.83
CA ASN A 195 -47.96 12.11 2.31
C ASN A 195 -47.04 10.97 2.77
N GLN A 196 -47.17 10.50 4.01
CA GLN A 196 -46.43 9.34 4.51
C GLN A 196 -46.73 8.07 3.69
N LEU A 197 -47.98 7.86 3.28
CA LEU A 197 -48.33 6.73 2.41
C LEU A 197 -47.68 6.83 1.03
N LYS A 198 -47.67 8.04 0.45
CA LYS A 198 -47.03 8.30 -0.84
C LYS A 198 -45.52 8.05 -0.79
N THR A 199 -44.86 8.39 0.32
CA THR A 199 -43.41 8.14 0.49
C THR A 199 -43.08 6.68 0.79
N ASN A 200 -43.98 5.94 1.47
CA ASN A 200 -43.72 4.57 1.90
C ASN A 200 -43.97 3.51 0.82
N PHE A 201 -44.71 3.84 -0.24
CA PHE A 201 -44.94 2.94 -1.36
C PHE A 201 -43.81 3.05 -2.40
N ASN A 202 -42.92 2.06 -2.43
CA ASN A 202 -41.78 2.02 -3.34
C ASN A 202 -41.88 0.81 -4.31
N MET A 203 -41.93 1.11 -5.62
CA MET A 203 -41.96 0.11 -6.70
C MET A 203 -40.60 -0.21 -7.31
N GLU A 204 -39.58 0.60 -7.02
CA GLU A 204 -38.22 0.44 -7.53
C GLU A 204 -37.57 -0.82 -6.96
N TYR A 205 -37.67 -1.04 -5.65
CA TYR A 205 -37.08 -2.22 -5.01
C TYR A 205 -37.67 -3.55 -5.53
N PRO A 206 -39.00 -3.74 -5.65
CA PRO A 206 -39.58 -4.90 -6.33
C PRO A 206 -39.09 -5.09 -7.78
N HIS A 207 -38.87 -4.01 -8.52
CA HIS A 207 -38.34 -4.09 -9.89
C HIS A 207 -36.90 -4.62 -9.92
N ILE A 208 -36.05 -4.15 -9.01
CA ILE A 208 -34.67 -4.63 -8.86
C ILE A 208 -34.64 -6.14 -8.56
N ILE A 209 -35.45 -6.59 -7.59
CA ILE A 209 -35.55 -8.01 -7.23
C ILE A 209 -36.02 -8.86 -8.43
N LYS A 210 -36.99 -8.36 -9.22
CA LYS A 210 -37.47 -9.05 -10.43
C LYS A 210 -36.33 -9.25 -11.44
N GLN A 211 -35.52 -8.23 -11.70
CA GLN A 211 -34.40 -8.33 -12.64
C GLN A 211 -33.35 -9.33 -12.15
N GLN A 212 -33.01 -9.30 -10.86
CA GLN A 212 -32.07 -10.26 -10.28
C GLN A 212 -32.57 -11.70 -10.42
N LEU A 213 -33.86 -11.96 -10.20
CA LEU A 213 -34.44 -13.29 -10.38
C LEU A 213 -34.31 -13.81 -11.81
N PHE A 214 -34.51 -12.97 -12.84
CA PHE A 214 -34.28 -13.38 -14.22
C PHE A 214 -32.82 -13.71 -14.48
N THR A 215 -31.91 -12.87 -14.00
CA THR A 215 -30.48 -13.16 -14.10
C THR A 215 -30.14 -14.50 -13.44
N PHE A 216 -30.66 -14.79 -12.24
CA PHE A 216 -30.42 -16.08 -11.57
C PHE A 216 -30.92 -17.28 -12.38
N ILE A 217 -32.07 -17.16 -13.02
CA ILE A 217 -32.65 -18.22 -13.86
C ILE A 217 -31.76 -18.50 -15.07
N ASP A 218 -31.21 -17.45 -15.70
CA ASP A 218 -30.33 -17.59 -16.87
C ASP A 218 -29.02 -18.34 -16.57
N HIS A 219 -28.61 -18.42 -15.29
CA HIS A 219 -27.36 -19.08 -14.87
C HIS A 219 -27.55 -20.53 -14.41
N ILE A 220 -28.76 -21.10 -14.47
CA ILE A 220 -28.98 -22.49 -14.08
C ILE A 220 -28.31 -23.41 -15.10
N SER A 221 -27.23 -24.08 -14.68
CA SER A 221 -26.50 -25.07 -15.49
C SER A 221 -26.28 -26.37 -14.72
N PHE A 222 -26.38 -27.50 -15.42
CA PHE A 222 -26.15 -28.86 -14.90
C PHE A 222 -24.79 -29.43 -15.34
N PHE A 223 -24.09 -28.71 -16.21
CA PHE A 223 -22.82 -29.14 -16.78
C PHE A 223 -21.79 -28.04 -16.58
N ASN A 224 -20.65 -28.38 -15.98
CA ASN A 224 -19.59 -27.44 -15.63
C ASN A 224 -18.82 -26.86 -16.84
N GLN A 225 -19.30 -27.07 -18.08
CA GLN A 225 -18.56 -26.76 -19.31
C GLN A 225 -18.59 -25.27 -19.72
N GLU A 226 -19.36 -24.43 -19.03
CA GLU A 226 -19.42 -22.97 -19.28
C GLU A 226 -19.07 -22.13 -18.04
N ILE A 227 -18.30 -22.67 -17.10
CA ILE A 227 -17.46 -21.81 -16.27
C ILE A 227 -16.19 -21.66 -17.09
N PRO A 228 -15.85 -20.46 -17.62
CA PRO A 228 -14.59 -20.27 -18.32
C PRO A 228 -13.48 -20.78 -17.41
N GLU A 229 -12.86 -21.89 -17.82
CA GLU A 229 -11.61 -22.37 -17.23
C GLU A 229 -10.61 -21.24 -17.38
N VAL A 230 -10.39 -20.50 -16.30
CA VAL A 230 -9.15 -19.77 -16.12
C VAL A 230 -8.10 -20.86 -15.92
N SER A 231 -7.53 -21.32 -17.02
CA SER A 231 -6.25 -22.03 -17.15
C SER A 231 -5.68 -22.54 -15.81
N SER A 232 -6.19 -23.70 -15.39
CA SER A 232 -5.61 -24.53 -14.35
C SER A 232 -4.36 -25.24 -14.88
N THR A 233 -3.31 -24.47 -15.14
CA THR A 233 -1.94 -24.99 -15.05
C THR A 233 -1.41 -24.68 -13.66
N ASN A 234 -1.07 -25.74 -12.93
CA ASN A 234 -0.35 -25.80 -11.63
C ASN A 234 -1.19 -25.99 -10.36
N HIS A 235 -1.97 -27.07 -10.32
CA HIS A 235 -2.03 -27.86 -9.08
C HIS A 235 -0.76 -28.72 -9.00
N ASN A 236 0.30 -28.17 -8.40
CA ASN A 236 1.26 -28.87 -7.53
C ASN A 236 2.37 -27.87 -7.16
N ASN A 237 2.50 -27.62 -5.85
CA ASN A 237 3.55 -26.83 -5.20
C ASN A 237 3.67 -25.35 -5.59
N THR A 238 2.83 -24.48 -5.00
CA THR A 238 3.35 -23.18 -4.58
C THR A 238 2.56 -22.51 -3.47
N ARG A 239 3.09 -22.64 -2.25
CA ARG A 239 2.81 -21.76 -1.10
C ARG A 239 3.42 -20.35 -1.28
N ASN A 240 4.16 -20.11 -2.38
CA ASN A 240 4.97 -18.91 -2.63
C ASN A 240 4.58 -18.10 -3.89
N HIS A 241 3.50 -18.41 -4.61
CA HIS A 241 3.17 -17.71 -5.88
C HIS A 241 1.83 -16.95 -5.92
N LEU A 242 1.09 -16.85 -4.82
CA LEU A 242 -0.05 -15.91 -4.75
C LEU A 242 0.39 -14.43 -4.65
N GLU A 243 1.68 -14.17 -4.45
CA GLU A 243 2.21 -12.82 -4.19
C GLU A 243 2.90 -12.17 -5.40
N THR A 244 3.07 -12.87 -6.54
CA THR A 244 3.98 -12.39 -7.60
C THR A 244 3.35 -11.90 -8.90
N ASN A 245 2.03 -11.85 -9.08
CA ASN A 245 1.46 -11.55 -10.42
C ASN A 245 0.42 -10.42 -10.52
N ILE A 246 0.38 -9.45 -9.60
CA ILE A 246 -0.51 -8.28 -9.76
C ILE A 246 0.22 -7.00 -9.32
N ILE A 247 1.35 -6.69 -9.96
CA ILE A 247 1.99 -5.37 -9.88
C ILE A 247 1.49 -4.43 -11.00
N ASN A 248 0.81 -4.94 -12.03
CA ASN A 248 0.47 -4.17 -13.23
C ASN A 248 -0.98 -3.64 -13.34
N GLN A 249 -1.76 -3.62 -12.25
CA GLN A 249 -3.13 -3.06 -12.26
C GLN A 249 -3.29 -1.79 -11.41
N SER A 250 -2.20 -1.14 -10.99
CA SER A 250 -2.27 0.07 -10.17
C SER A 250 -2.55 1.38 -10.93
N ASN A 251 -2.63 1.37 -12.27
CA ASN A 251 -2.75 2.62 -13.05
C ASN A 251 -3.82 2.62 -14.16
N GLN A 252 -4.84 1.78 -14.09
CA GLN A 252 -5.96 1.87 -15.03
C GLN A 252 -7.28 2.05 -14.28
N ILE A 253 -7.91 3.22 -14.52
CA ILE A 253 -9.34 3.44 -14.32
C ILE A 253 -10.07 2.51 -15.31
N VAL A 254 -10.14 1.24 -14.96
CA VAL A 254 -10.93 0.22 -15.65
C VAL A 254 -11.82 -0.37 -14.58
N ASP A 255 -13.12 -0.40 -14.83
CA ASP A 255 -14.18 -0.93 -13.97
C ASP A 255 -13.69 -2.15 -13.18
N LEU A 256 -13.30 -1.93 -11.93
CA LEU A 256 -12.90 -3.00 -11.02
C LEU A 256 -14.17 -3.71 -10.60
N LYS A 257 -14.49 -4.80 -11.31
CA LYS A 257 -15.59 -5.70 -10.94
C LYS A 257 -15.31 -6.29 -9.56
N LEU A 258 -16.32 -6.29 -8.69
CA LEU A 258 -16.22 -6.97 -7.41
C LEU A 258 -16.03 -8.48 -7.67
N THR A 259 -14.93 -9.03 -7.19
CA THR A 259 -14.63 -10.46 -7.36
C THR A 259 -14.44 -11.10 -5.99
N SER A 260 -14.67 -12.41 -5.93
CA SER A 260 -14.27 -13.24 -4.79
C SER A 260 -12.83 -12.95 -4.38
N ASP A 261 -11.94 -12.77 -5.36
CA ASP A 261 -10.51 -12.60 -5.14
C ASP A 261 -10.19 -11.25 -4.49
N LEU A 262 -10.91 -10.18 -4.90
CA LEU A 262 -10.77 -8.87 -4.26
C LEU A 262 -11.22 -8.92 -2.80
N ILE A 263 -12.37 -9.55 -2.51
CA ILE A 263 -12.87 -9.69 -1.14
C ILE A 263 -11.91 -10.56 -0.32
N MET A 264 -11.45 -11.68 -0.89
CA MET A 264 -10.47 -12.54 -0.23
C MET A 264 -9.20 -11.78 0.10
N LYS A 265 -8.64 -10.98 -0.81
CA LYS A 265 -7.45 -10.15 -0.53
C LYS A 265 -7.64 -9.17 0.62
N LEU A 266 -8.82 -8.54 0.72
CA LEU A 266 -9.12 -7.59 1.80
C LEU A 266 -9.25 -8.30 3.15
N VAL A 267 -9.85 -9.50 3.16
CA VAL A 267 -10.12 -10.26 4.38
C VAL A 267 -8.91 -11.07 4.84
N SER A 268 -8.17 -11.70 3.93
CA SER A 268 -7.02 -12.57 4.22
C SER A 268 -5.74 -11.82 4.56
N ASN A 269 -5.82 -10.52 4.86
CA ASN A 269 -4.68 -9.75 5.31
C ASN A 269 -4.17 -10.30 6.66
N LYS A 270 -2.85 -10.44 6.80
CA LYS A 270 -2.17 -10.90 8.03
C LYS A 270 -2.60 -10.13 9.29
N LEU A 271 -2.88 -8.82 9.18
CA LEU A 271 -3.32 -7.99 10.30
C LEU A 271 -4.78 -8.22 10.73
N ASN A 272 -5.58 -8.96 9.96
CA ASN A 272 -6.95 -9.29 10.34
C ASN A 272 -7.03 -10.54 11.24
N PHE A 273 -5.91 -11.26 11.45
CA PHE A 273 -5.82 -12.45 12.31
C PHE A 273 -6.92 -13.50 12.08
N CYS A 274 -7.36 -13.64 10.82
CA CYS A 274 -8.36 -14.62 10.44
C CYS A 274 -7.77 -16.04 10.43
N SER A 275 -8.50 -17.02 10.98
CA SER A 275 -8.05 -18.41 10.97
C SER A 275 -8.15 -19.03 9.58
N ASP A 276 -7.25 -19.97 9.26
CA ASP A 276 -7.27 -20.70 7.98
C ASP A 276 -8.62 -21.40 7.74
N GLN A 277 -9.22 -21.95 8.80
CA GLN A 277 -10.52 -22.61 8.70
C GLN A 277 -11.63 -21.63 8.29
N PHE A 278 -11.61 -20.41 8.83
CA PHE A 278 -12.54 -19.36 8.43
C PHE A 278 -12.28 -18.90 7.00
N LEU A 279 -11.02 -18.61 6.65
CA LEU A 279 -10.63 -18.14 5.31
C LEU A 279 -10.99 -19.16 4.23
N ASN A 280 -10.80 -20.45 4.49
CA ASN A 280 -11.18 -21.52 3.57
C ASN A 280 -12.70 -21.57 3.36
N LYS A 281 -13.49 -21.58 4.44
CA LYS A 281 -14.97 -21.55 4.35
C LYS A 281 -15.50 -20.30 3.68
N LEU A 282 -14.87 -19.15 3.95
CA LEU A 282 -15.22 -17.88 3.32
C LEU A 282 -14.90 -17.92 1.83
N SER A 283 -13.72 -18.43 1.45
CA SER A 283 -13.32 -18.59 0.05
C SER A 283 -14.31 -19.47 -0.72
N GLU A 284 -14.67 -20.64 -0.17
CA GLU A 284 -15.69 -21.52 -0.75
C GLU A 284 -17.04 -20.81 -0.93
N SER A 285 -17.46 -20.06 0.09
CA SER A 285 -18.73 -19.32 0.05
C SER A 285 -18.69 -18.19 -0.98
N LEU A 286 -17.58 -17.45 -1.05
CA LEU A 286 -17.38 -16.36 -2.01
C LEU A 286 -17.25 -16.85 -3.44
N GLN A 287 -16.63 -18.01 -3.67
CA GLN A 287 -16.57 -18.65 -4.98
C GLN A 287 -17.97 -19.00 -5.50
N ARG A 288 -18.86 -19.53 -4.63
CA ARG A 288 -20.25 -19.84 -5.00
C ARG A 288 -21.05 -18.60 -5.44
N ILE A 289 -20.78 -17.45 -4.84
CA ILE A 289 -21.47 -16.19 -5.18
C ILE A 289 -20.69 -15.29 -6.14
N ASN A 290 -19.49 -15.69 -6.56
CA ASN A 290 -18.62 -14.89 -7.44
C ASN A 290 -19.29 -14.47 -8.76
N PRO A 291 -20.12 -15.31 -9.41
CA PRO A 291 -20.89 -14.88 -10.59
C PRO A 291 -21.78 -13.66 -10.33
N LEU A 292 -22.30 -13.53 -9.11
CA LEU A 292 -23.15 -12.41 -8.68
C LEU A 292 -22.31 -11.19 -8.31
N LEU A 293 -21.18 -11.42 -7.63
CA LEU A 293 -20.25 -10.34 -7.27
C LEU A 293 -19.79 -9.58 -8.53
N LYS A 294 -19.49 -10.31 -9.62
CA LYS A 294 -19.03 -9.74 -10.90
C LYS A 294 -20.06 -8.85 -11.60
N GLN A 295 -21.33 -8.88 -11.20
CA GLN A 295 -22.38 -8.03 -11.72
C GLN A 295 -22.41 -6.65 -11.05
N PHE A 296 -21.77 -6.51 -9.88
CA PHE A 296 -21.61 -5.22 -9.21
C PHE A 296 -20.37 -4.51 -9.77
N SER A 297 -20.61 -3.43 -10.51
CA SER A 297 -19.60 -2.44 -10.89
C SER A 297 -19.67 -1.26 -9.92
N PHE A 298 -18.56 -0.94 -9.27
CA PHE A 298 -18.47 0.28 -8.49
C PHE A 298 -17.89 1.39 -9.36
N ASN A 299 -18.65 2.47 -9.55
CA ASN A 299 -18.17 3.69 -10.22
C ASN A 299 -17.25 4.54 -9.30
N THR A 300 -16.71 3.92 -8.25
CA THR A 300 -15.91 4.59 -7.21
C THR A 300 -14.65 3.77 -6.99
N ALA A 301 -13.50 4.44 -6.92
CA ALA A 301 -12.22 3.79 -6.65
C ALA A 301 -12.26 3.11 -5.26
N VAL A 302 -12.00 1.80 -5.23
CA VAL A 302 -11.90 1.00 -3.99
C VAL A 302 -10.66 1.40 -3.18
N PHE A 303 -9.58 1.76 -3.88
CA PHE A 303 -8.33 2.23 -3.29
C PHE A 303 -8.20 3.74 -3.47
N LYS A 304 -7.61 4.41 -2.48
CA LYS A 304 -7.30 5.83 -2.59
C LYS A 304 -6.25 6.06 -3.67
N GLU A 305 -6.44 7.06 -4.51
CA GLU A 305 -5.44 7.48 -5.51
C GLU A 305 -4.10 7.79 -4.83
N ASN A 306 -2.99 7.44 -5.51
CA ASN A 306 -1.61 7.65 -5.04
C ASN A 306 -1.26 6.94 -3.71
N LYS A 307 -1.98 5.86 -3.37
CA LYS A 307 -1.63 4.98 -2.24
C LYS A 307 -1.48 3.55 -2.72
N GLU A 308 -0.30 2.98 -2.49
CA GLU A 308 -0.05 1.56 -2.71
C GLU A 308 -0.52 0.74 -1.51
N GLN A 309 -0.98 -0.48 -1.78
CA GLN A 309 -1.30 -1.43 -0.72
C GLN A 309 -0.01 -1.88 -0.02
N ILE A 310 -0.11 -2.10 1.30
CA ILE A 310 0.99 -2.68 2.05
C ILE A 310 1.10 -4.15 1.68
N ASP A 311 2.28 -4.54 1.19
CA ASP A 311 2.57 -5.91 0.81
C ASP A 311 3.03 -6.74 2.02
N PHE A 312 2.06 -7.26 2.78
CA PHE A 312 2.31 -8.03 4.00
C PHE A 312 3.00 -9.38 3.76
N SER A 313 3.03 -9.85 2.52
CA SER A 313 3.92 -10.90 1.98
C SER A 313 5.34 -10.81 2.51
N LYS A 314 5.92 -9.61 2.37
CA LYS A 314 7.32 -9.30 2.66
C LYS A 314 7.59 -9.11 4.15
N ILE A 315 6.57 -9.27 4.99
CA ILE A 315 6.65 -9.10 6.44
C ILE A 315 6.51 -10.47 7.11
N SER A 316 7.52 -10.86 7.88
CA SER A 316 7.51 -12.09 8.68
C SER A 316 6.50 -11.99 9.82
N GLU A 317 6.04 -13.12 10.33
CA GLU A 317 5.14 -13.20 11.49
C GLU A 317 5.73 -12.50 12.72
N GLU A 318 7.03 -12.66 12.96
CA GLU A 318 7.77 -11.93 14.00
C GLU A 318 7.64 -10.41 13.87
N LYS A 319 7.76 -9.87 12.64
CA LYS A 319 7.60 -8.43 12.40
C LYS A 319 6.15 -7.95 12.56
N ILE A 320 5.17 -8.80 12.26
CA ILE A 320 3.76 -8.50 12.52
C ILE A 320 3.49 -8.44 14.03
N ASN A 321 4.02 -9.40 14.79
CA ASN A 321 3.88 -9.41 16.25
C ASN A 321 4.55 -8.17 16.88
N LEU A 322 5.69 -7.72 16.34
CA LEU A 322 6.34 -6.47 16.77
C LEU A 322 5.47 -5.23 16.51
N ILE A 323 4.76 -5.18 15.37
CA ILE A 323 3.80 -4.11 15.07
C ILE A 323 2.64 -4.15 16.06
N GLU A 324 2.11 -5.34 16.36
CA GLU A 324 1.04 -5.51 17.34
C GLU A 324 1.49 -5.07 18.75
N GLU A 325 2.67 -5.49 19.20
CA GLU A 325 3.25 -5.05 20.47
C GLU A 325 3.41 -3.52 20.53
N TYR A 326 3.86 -2.90 19.43
CA TYR A 326 3.98 -1.45 19.32
C TYR A 326 2.62 -0.74 19.43
N VAL A 327 1.60 -1.23 18.72
CA VAL A 327 0.26 -0.63 18.77
C VAL A 327 -0.34 -0.77 20.17
N ASN A 328 -0.24 -1.95 20.79
CA ASN A 328 -0.72 -2.18 22.16
C ASN A 328 0.00 -1.29 23.17
N HIS A 329 1.32 -1.13 23.02
CA HIS A 329 2.12 -0.23 23.82
C HIS A 329 1.68 1.24 23.67
N SER A 330 1.47 1.70 22.43
CA SER A 330 1.00 3.06 22.14
C SER A 330 -0.38 3.34 22.72
N ILE A 331 -1.28 2.35 22.69
CA ILE A 331 -2.60 2.42 23.33
C ILE A 331 -2.46 2.55 24.85
N ALA A 332 -1.59 1.75 25.47
CA ALA A 332 -1.35 1.80 26.92
C ALA A 332 -0.77 3.17 27.36
N LEU A 333 0.19 3.73 26.61
CA LEU A 333 0.70 5.09 26.84
C LEU A 333 -0.41 6.15 26.71
N SER A 334 -1.26 6.04 25.68
CA SER A 334 -2.33 7.01 25.41
C SER A 334 -3.44 7.01 26.47
N ARG A 335 -3.64 5.90 27.19
CA ARG A 335 -4.63 5.79 28.28
C ARG A 335 -4.20 6.51 29.56
N GLY A 336 -2.97 7.03 29.63
CA GLY A 336 -2.49 7.80 30.78
C GLY A 336 -2.23 6.95 32.02
N GLU A 337 -1.92 5.67 31.84
CA GLU A 337 -1.43 4.80 32.91
C GLU A 337 -0.03 5.29 33.33
N GLN A 338 0.05 6.33 34.18
CA GLN A 338 1.33 6.94 34.59
C GLN A 338 2.32 5.91 35.16
N GLN A 339 1.78 4.87 35.80
CA GLN A 339 2.57 3.76 36.32
C GLN A 339 3.21 2.92 35.20
N TYR A 340 2.53 2.75 34.07
CA TYR A 340 3.05 2.03 32.89
C TYR A 340 4.16 2.81 32.19
N GLU A 341 4.01 4.13 31.99
CA GLU A 341 5.08 4.95 31.39
C GLU A 341 6.34 4.91 32.25
N GLN A 342 6.18 4.98 33.58
CA GLN A 342 7.31 4.91 34.50
C GLN A 342 7.97 3.52 34.48
N GLU A 343 7.19 2.43 34.47
CA GLU A 343 7.70 1.06 34.29
C GLU A 343 8.47 0.87 32.98
N VAL A 344 8.02 1.52 31.91
CA VAL A 344 8.69 1.51 30.61
C VAL A 344 10.02 2.26 30.68
N LYS A 345 10.05 3.48 31.24
CA LYS A 345 11.29 4.23 31.50
C LYS A 345 12.26 3.45 32.38
N ASP A 346 11.71 2.71 33.35
CA ASP A 346 12.47 1.89 34.28
C ASP A 346 12.98 0.57 33.70
N SER A 347 12.65 0.24 32.45
CA SER A 347 13.14 -0.94 31.75
C SER A 347 14.66 -0.93 31.56
N LEU A 348 15.25 -2.12 31.50
CA LEU A 348 16.69 -2.29 31.42
C LEU A 348 17.27 -1.65 30.14
N GLU A 349 16.57 -1.82 29.03
CA GLU A 349 16.96 -1.34 27.70
C GLU A 349 17.04 0.19 27.67
N ILE A 350 15.97 0.85 28.12
CA ILE A 350 15.91 2.32 28.15
C ILE A 350 16.91 2.87 29.16
N LYS A 351 16.99 2.29 30.38
CA LYS A 351 17.99 2.72 31.37
C LYS A 351 19.41 2.62 30.87
N GLN A 352 19.76 1.54 30.18
CA GLN A 352 21.12 1.41 29.63
C GLN A 352 21.38 2.42 28.52
N MET A 353 20.42 2.67 27.63
CA MET A 353 20.56 3.68 26.57
C MET A 353 20.67 5.09 27.13
N ILE A 354 19.85 5.44 28.12
CA ILE A 354 19.92 6.74 28.81
C ILE A 354 21.23 6.86 29.59
N GLN A 355 21.68 5.81 30.29
CA GLN A 355 22.98 5.82 30.95
C GLN A 355 24.14 6.03 29.96
N ILE A 356 24.07 5.47 28.74
CA ILE A 356 25.08 5.72 27.69
C ILE A 356 25.04 7.20 27.25
N VAL A 357 23.85 7.75 27.03
CA VAL A 357 23.66 9.16 26.66
C VAL A 357 24.18 10.08 27.77
N ASP A 358 23.75 9.89 29.01
CA ASP A 358 24.18 10.69 30.15
C ASP A 358 25.68 10.57 30.41
N SER A 359 26.27 9.39 30.17
CA SER A 359 27.67 9.14 30.51
C SER A 359 28.69 9.50 29.44
N LYS A 360 28.31 9.47 28.16
CA LYS A 360 29.22 9.71 27.03
C LYS A 360 28.86 10.95 26.22
N MET A 361 27.66 11.49 26.41
CA MET A 361 27.12 12.59 25.65
C MET A 361 26.71 13.77 26.55
N SER A 362 27.51 14.06 27.58
CA SER A 362 27.29 15.16 28.54
C SER A 362 27.30 16.56 27.92
N PHE A 363 27.53 16.67 26.62
CA PHE A 363 27.45 17.90 25.83
C PHE A 363 26.08 18.10 25.16
N LEU A 364 25.19 17.10 25.20
CA LEU A 364 23.83 17.21 24.69
C LEU A 364 22.98 18.12 25.58
N ARG A 365 22.04 18.84 24.96
CA ARG A 365 21.09 19.67 25.68
C ARG A 365 20.08 18.80 26.42
N GLU A 366 19.67 19.24 27.60
CA GLU A 366 18.65 18.57 28.41
C GLU A 366 17.34 18.34 27.64
N GLU A 367 16.93 19.30 26.81
CA GLU A 367 15.76 19.17 25.94
C GLU A 367 15.88 17.99 24.95
N PHE A 368 17.07 17.77 24.38
CA PHE A 368 17.29 16.63 23.50
C PHE A 368 17.22 15.32 24.27
N ILE A 369 17.81 15.26 25.46
CA ILE A 369 17.79 14.05 26.30
C ILE A 369 16.34 13.66 26.63
N LEU A 370 15.49 14.64 26.97
CA LEU A 370 14.06 14.41 27.21
C LEU A 370 13.32 13.96 25.95
N GLN A 371 13.60 14.54 24.79
CA GLN A 371 13.01 14.10 23.51
C GLN A 371 13.47 12.69 23.13
N PHE A 372 14.73 12.37 23.39
CA PHE A 372 15.30 11.06 23.11
C PHE A 372 14.75 9.99 24.05
N GLU A 373 14.63 10.29 25.36
CA GLU A 373 13.98 9.40 26.32
C GLU A 373 12.53 9.15 25.91
N LYS A 374 11.79 10.19 25.53
CA LYS A 374 10.42 10.05 25.03
C LYS A 374 10.37 9.17 23.78
N PHE A 375 11.27 9.38 22.83
CA PHE A 375 11.37 8.51 21.66
C PHE A 375 11.64 7.06 22.05
N LEU A 376 12.58 6.79 22.96
CA LEU A 376 12.88 5.43 23.43
C LEU A 376 11.69 4.77 24.12
N VAL A 377 10.93 5.53 24.91
CA VAL A 377 9.68 5.08 25.50
C VAL A 377 8.72 4.68 24.38
N ASP A 378 8.46 5.57 23.42
CA ASP A 378 7.53 5.31 22.31
C ASP A 378 7.92 4.06 21.51
N VAL A 379 9.23 3.85 21.25
CA VAL A 379 9.73 2.73 20.44
C VAL A 379 10.11 1.48 21.24
N LYS A 380 9.82 1.43 22.54
CA LYS A 380 10.25 0.36 23.45
C LYS A 380 10.04 -1.06 22.92
N PRO A 381 8.92 -1.42 22.29
CA PRO A 381 8.71 -2.77 21.75
C PRO A 381 9.77 -3.20 20.72
N PHE A 382 10.35 -2.25 19.98
CA PHE A 382 11.42 -2.53 19.02
C PHE A 382 12.80 -2.68 19.69
N LEU A 383 12.99 -2.08 20.87
CA LEU A 383 14.28 -2.13 21.58
C LEU A 383 14.62 -3.55 22.06
N LYS A 384 13.63 -4.43 22.27
CA LYS A 384 13.84 -5.84 22.64
C LYS A 384 14.69 -6.62 21.63
N GLN A 385 14.76 -6.18 20.38
CA GLN A 385 15.58 -6.81 19.34
C GLN A 385 17.08 -6.53 19.54
N ILE A 386 17.44 -5.57 20.38
CA ILE A 386 18.82 -5.22 20.68
C ILE A 386 19.27 -6.06 21.89
N ASN A 387 20.36 -6.81 21.73
CA ASN A 387 20.91 -7.59 22.84
C ASN A 387 21.74 -6.72 23.79
N PHE A 388 21.08 -6.23 24.84
CA PHE A 388 21.69 -5.43 25.90
C PHE A 388 22.40 -6.24 26.99
N ALA A 389 22.33 -7.57 26.97
CA ALA A 389 23.06 -8.39 27.94
C ALA A 389 24.57 -8.40 27.65
N ASN A 390 24.94 -8.24 26.37
CA ASN A 390 26.32 -8.27 25.87
C ASN A 390 26.75 -6.96 25.20
N SER A 391 26.01 -5.87 25.42
CA SER A 391 26.27 -4.55 24.82
C SER A 391 27.63 -3.97 25.22
N PHE A 392 28.21 -4.43 26.34
CA PHE A 392 29.53 -4.04 26.81
C PHE A 392 30.51 -5.21 26.71
N THR A 393 31.54 -5.07 25.86
CA THR A 393 32.67 -6.01 25.78
C THR A 393 33.59 -5.91 26.99
N ASP A 394 33.56 -4.78 27.71
CA ASP A 394 34.27 -4.56 28.96
C ASP A 394 33.56 -3.44 29.74
N LYS A 395 32.83 -3.78 30.81
CA LYS A 395 32.16 -2.79 31.68
C LYS A 395 33.17 -1.85 32.37
N ASN A 396 34.43 -2.24 32.52
CA ASN A 396 35.46 -1.40 33.14
C ASN A 396 36.04 -0.36 32.15
N LYS A 397 35.91 -0.57 30.83
CA LYS A 397 36.14 0.50 29.83
C LYS A 397 35.04 1.56 29.83
N PHE A 398 33.92 1.27 30.49
CA PHE A 398 32.87 2.23 30.78
C PHE A 398 33.24 3.18 31.94
N ASP A 399 34.37 2.95 32.63
CA ASP A 399 34.94 3.91 33.57
C ASP A 399 35.55 5.11 32.82
N TYR A 400 35.18 6.31 33.28
CA TYR A 400 35.26 7.62 32.62
C TYR A 400 36.66 8.13 32.24
N ARG A 401 37.72 7.35 32.45
CA ARG A 401 39.10 7.85 32.34
C ARG A 401 39.74 7.67 30.96
N ASN A 402 39.15 6.88 30.05
CA ASN A 402 39.83 6.48 28.80
C ASN A 402 39.28 7.06 27.49
N LEU A 403 38.33 8.00 27.50
CA LEU A 403 38.01 8.81 26.30
C LEU A 403 38.99 9.99 26.10
N LYS A 404 40.26 9.78 26.42
CA LYS A 404 41.37 10.66 25.99
C LYS A 404 42.01 10.19 24.68
N ASP A 405 41.39 9.27 23.94
CA ASP A 405 41.83 9.01 22.57
C ASP A 405 41.35 10.18 21.69
N LYS A 406 42.23 11.19 21.61
CA LYS A 406 42.00 12.45 20.91
C LYS A 406 41.51 12.24 19.48
N ARG A 407 41.84 11.11 18.83
CA ARG A 407 41.48 10.80 17.45
C ARG A 407 39.97 10.63 17.20
N PHE A 408 39.20 10.12 18.18
CA PHE A 408 37.74 10.02 18.05
C PHE A 408 37.02 11.33 18.38
N TYR A 409 37.61 12.16 19.24
CA TYR A 409 37.09 13.49 19.59
C TYR A 409 37.07 14.44 18.38
N TYR A 410 38.01 14.29 17.45
CA TYR A 410 38.10 15.11 16.24
C TYR A 410 37.17 14.68 15.10
N ALA A 411 36.74 13.41 15.07
CA ALA A 411 35.86 12.90 14.02
C ALA A 411 34.36 13.13 14.30
N LEU A 412 33.98 13.35 15.58
CA LEU A 412 32.59 13.56 16.00
C LEU A 412 32.24 15.04 16.24
N TYR A 413 33.23 15.94 16.34
CA TYR A 413 33.02 17.40 16.35
C TYR A 413 32.91 18.01 14.95
N GLU A 414 32.53 17.21 13.95
CA GLU A 414 31.99 17.68 12.66
C GLU A 414 30.46 17.84 12.69
N GLU A 415 29.86 17.98 13.87
CA GLU A 415 28.52 18.54 13.98
C GLU A 415 28.55 20.05 13.69
N SER A 416 27.77 20.42 12.70
CA SER A 416 27.36 21.76 12.32
C SER A 416 26.87 22.58 13.53
N LEU A 417 27.79 23.23 14.23
CA LEU A 417 27.50 24.38 15.09
C LEU A 417 27.07 25.55 14.20
N PRO A 418 26.17 26.42 14.69
CA PRO A 418 25.18 27.13 13.89
C PRO A 418 25.83 27.86 12.72
N ASN A 419 25.22 27.72 11.55
CA ASN A 419 25.42 28.59 10.39
C ASN A 419 25.63 30.02 10.88
N LEU A 420 26.89 30.45 10.92
CA LEU A 420 27.18 31.87 10.93
C LEU A 420 26.48 32.40 9.67
N ASP A 421 25.52 33.31 9.79
CA ASP A 421 24.93 33.99 8.61
C ASP A 421 25.94 34.98 8.02
N LEU A 422 27.15 34.48 7.78
CA LEU A 422 28.25 35.17 7.14
C LEU A 422 27.99 35.08 5.64
N LYS A 423 27.45 36.16 5.09
CA LYS A 423 27.32 36.34 3.65
C LYS A 423 28.59 36.97 3.13
N LEU A 424 29.22 36.30 2.18
CA LEU A 424 30.35 36.85 1.43
C LEU A 424 29.85 37.56 0.19
N PHE A 425 30.39 38.73 -0.13
CA PHE A 425 30.09 39.46 -1.37
C PHE A 425 31.32 40.17 -1.92
N ALA A 426 31.34 40.34 -3.24
CA ALA A 426 32.34 41.14 -3.92
C ALA A 426 32.11 42.64 -3.66
N THR A 427 33.17 43.39 -3.36
CA THR A 427 33.10 44.84 -3.15
C THR A 427 33.12 45.60 -4.48
N GLN A 428 32.93 46.92 -4.43
CA GLN A 428 33.04 47.79 -5.60
C GLN A 428 34.48 48.04 -6.04
N TYR A 429 35.48 47.60 -5.26
CA TYR A 429 36.88 47.83 -5.57
C TYR A 429 37.24 47.23 -6.94
N ASN A 430 37.82 48.05 -7.83
CA ASN A 430 38.12 47.71 -9.23
C ASN A 430 36.96 47.01 -9.97
N ASN A 431 35.72 47.51 -9.79
CA ASN A 431 34.51 46.90 -10.38
C ASN A 431 34.27 45.45 -9.93
N GLY A 432 34.66 45.10 -8.70
CA GLY A 432 34.56 43.73 -8.17
C GLY A 432 33.19 43.10 -8.29
N GLN A 433 32.09 43.86 -8.15
CA GLN A 433 30.73 43.32 -8.36
C GLN A 433 30.43 42.88 -9.80
N ARG A 434 31.13 43.44 -10.79
CA ARG A 434 31.04 43.05 -12.19
C ARG A 434 32.04 41.96 -12.55
N ASP A 435 33.23 42.05 -11.96
CA ASP A 435 34.38 41.25 -12.38
C ASP A 435 34.62 40.03 -11.48
N CYS A 436 33.87 39.89 -10.39
CA CYS A 436 33.88 38.75 -9.48
C CYS A 436 32.45 38.30 -9.19
N VAL A 437 32.24 36.99 -9.18
CA VAL A 437 30.98 36.38 -8.73
C VAL A 437 31.23 35.60 -7.46
N VAL A 438 30.32 35.77 -6.49
CA VAL A 438 30.28 35.03 -5.23
C VAL A 438 28.95 34.28 -5.18
N ASN A 439 29.00 32.96 -5.33
CA ASN A 439 27.83 32.09 -5.35
C ASN A 439 27.79 31.22 -4.09
N LYS A 440 26.74 31.36 -3.28
CA LYS A 440 26.47 30.42 -2.19
C LYS A 440 25.78 29.18 -2.76
N LYS A 441 26.31 27.99 -2.47
CA LYS A 441 25.68 26.71 -2.85
C LYS A 441 24.72 26.21 -1.77
N GLU A 442 23.85 25.28 -2.14
CA GLU A 442 22.83 24.70 -1.25
C GLU A 442 23.43 24.06 0.01
N ASN A 443 24.62 23.49 -0.09
CA ASN A 443 25.34 22.90 1.03
C ASN A 443 26.21 23.91 1.82
N GLY A 444 26.04 25.21 1.60
CA GLY A 444 26.56 26.27 2.47
C GLY A 444 27.91 26.86 2.09
N TYR A 445 28.71 26.23 1.23
CA TYR A 445 29.99 26.79 0.79
C TYR A 445 29.82 27.95 -0.22
N TYR A 446 30.83 28.80 -0.33
CA TYR A 446 30.88 29.91 -1.28
C TYR A 446 31.91 29.66 -2.37
N GLU A 447 31.48 29.70 -3.63
CA GLU A 447 32.38 29.78 -4.77
C GLU A 447 32.66 31.24 -5.12
N ILE A 448 33.93 31.61 -5.14
CA ILE A 448 34.39 32.94 -5.57
C ILE A 448 35.15 32.76 -6.88
N GLN A 449 34.67 33.39 -7.94
CA GLN A 449 35.28 33.29 -9.27
C GLN A 449 35.53 34.68 -9.87
N LYS A 450 36.76 34.91 -10.35
CA LYS A 450 37.10 36.08 -11.16
C LYS A 450 36.65 35.86 -12.62
N LEU A 451 35.84 36.77 -13.15
CA LEU A 451 35.25 36.65 -14.48
C LEU A 451 36.01 37.42 -15.55
N ASN A 452 36.37 38.68 -15.30
CA ASN A 452 36.92 39.59 -16.32
C ASN A 452 38.15 40.31 -15.78
N GLN A 453 39.12 40.64 -16.66
CA GLN A 453 40.29 41.49 -16.38
C GLN A 453 41.22 40.99 -15.27
N ASN A 454 42.53 41.16 -15.46
CA ASN A 454 43.55 40.83 -14.47
C ASN A 454 43.76 42.01 -13.50
N SER A 455 42.79 42.23 -12.61
CA SER A 455 42.77 43.31 -11.62
C SER A 455 42.38 42.77 -10.24
N TRP A 456 42.93 43.33 -9.17
CA TRP A 456 42.55 42.94 -7.81
C TRP A 456 41.08 43.21 -7.55
N VAL A 457 40.34 42.20 -7.13
CA VAL A 457 38.97 42.31 -6.62
C VAL A 457 38.90 41.73 -5.22
N ASN A 458 38.03 42.28 -4.40
CA ASN A 458 37.94 41.97 -2.99
C ASN A 458 36.56 41.37 -2.69
N CYS A 459 36.54 40.33 -1.86
CA CYS A 459 35.35 39.74 -1.28
C CYS A 459 35.43 39.86 0.24
N ILE A 460 34.38 40.36 0.87
CA ILE A 460 34.32 40.55 2.32
C ILE A 460 33.07 39.94 2.93
N SER A 461 33.14 39.60 4.21
CA SER A 461 31.95 39.22 4.98
C SER A 461 31.02 40.42 5.20
N ASN A 462 29.71 40.18 5.26
CA ASN A 462 28.70 41.17 5.65
C ASN A 462 28.76 41.59 7.12
N THR A 463 29.27 40.72 7.97
CA THR A 463 29.26 40.90 9.42
C THR A 463 30.67 41.18 9.93
N ASN A 464 30.78 42.10 10.89
CA ASN A 464 32.00 42.35 11.65
C ASN A 464 32.28 41.17 12.58
N LEU A 465 33.54 40.81 12.72
CA LEU A 465 33.97 39.68 13.53
C LEU A 465 33.92 40.05 15.02
N GLN A 466 33.31 39.21 15.84
CA GLN A 466 33.17 39.44 17.27
C GLN A 466 34.50 39.21 17.98
N LYS A 467 34.79 40.05 18.98
CA LYS A 467 36.13 40.07 19.57
C LYS A 467 36.47 38.81 20.35
N ASP A 468 35.50 38.30 21.09
CA ASP A 468 35.59 37.19 22.02
C ASP A 468 35.37 35.81 21.38
N GLN A 469 35.06 35.76 20.08
CA GLN A 469 34.89 34.51 19.35
C GLN A 469 36.19 34.04 18.69
N LYS A 470 36.33 32.72 18.56
CA LYS A 470 37.41 32.09 17.80
C LYS A 470 36.84 31.53 16.51
N TYR A 471 37.30 32.05 15.38
CA TYR A 471 36.85 31.68 14.05
C TYR A 471 37.86 30.79 13.34
N ILE A 472 37.33 29.85 12.55
CA ILE A 472 38.08 29.04 11.60
C ILE A 472 37.44 29.20 10.23
N PHE A 473 38.22 29.61 9.23
CA PHE A 473 37.81 29.65 7.82
C PHE A 473 38.65 28.65 7.03
N ARG A 474 38.01 27.76 6.27
CA ARG A 474 38.70 26.78 5.41
C ARG A 474 38.48 27.11 3.95
N ILE A 475 39.56 27.39 3.23
CA ILE A 475 39.55 27.81 1.85
C ILE A 475 40.24 26.75 1.00
N LYS A 476 39.56 26.27 -0.03
CA LYS A 476 40.13 25.44 -1.08
C LYS A 476 40.46 26.31 -2.28
N VAL A 477 41.66 26.16 -2.81
CA VAL A 477 42.07 26.76 -4.08
C VAL A 477 41.71 25.77 -5.18
N GLU A 478 40.77 26.12 -6.06
CA GLU A 478 40.33 25.19 -7.12
C GLU A 478 41.02 25.46 -8.45
N SER A 479 41.12 26.73 -8.85
CA SER A 479 41.91 27.13 -10.02
C SER A 479 42.65 28.43 -9.73
N LEU A 480 43.98 28.36 -9.70
CA LEU A 480 44.89 29.50 -9.78
C LEU A 480 45.95 29.11 -10.80
N LEU A 481 46.37 30.03 -11.68
CA LEU A 481 47.52 29.72 -12.54
C LEU A 481 48.76 29.63 -11.63
N GLU A 482 49.68 28.74 -11.99
CA GLU A 482 50.89 28.50 -11.19
C GLU A 482 51.70 29.80 -11.06
N GLY A 483 52.01 30.21 -9.83
CA GLY A 483 52.66 31.49 -9.51
C GLY A 483 51.71 32.66 -9.25
N GLU A 484 50.39 32.46 -9.34
CA GLU A 484 49.40 33.48 -8.98
C GLU A 484 49.11 33.53 -7.49
N ASN A 485 48.93 34.75 -6.99
CA ASN A 485 48.66 35.00 -5.57
C ASN A 485 47.18 35.32 -5.37
N PHE A 486 46.62 34.79 -4.30
CA PHE A 486 45.39 35.29 -3.70
C PHE A 486 45.72 35.82 -2.29
N MET A 487 44.85 36.66 -1.74
CA MET A 487 44.98 37.18 -0.39
C MET A 487 43.89 36.62 0.50
N ILE A 488 44.26 36.33 1.74
CA ILE A 488 43.35 35.97 2.83
C ILE A 488 43.74 36.76 4.07
N GLY A 489 42.73 37.24 4.80
CA GLY A 489 42.94 37.87 6.09
C GLY A 489 41.76 38.72 6.53
N LEU A 490 42.04 39.93 7.04
CA LEU A 490 41.05 40.85 7.59
C LEU A 490 41.09 42.21 6.90
N MET A 491 39.92 42.82 6.78
CA MET A 491 39.77 44.16 6.23
C MET A 491 38.76 44.95 7.06
N ARG A 492 38.95 46.26 7.21
CA ARG A 492 37.97 47.11 7.91
C ARG A 492 36.79 47.41 7.00
N ASN A 493 35.61 47.59 7.57
CA ASN A 493 34.42 48.00 6.82
C ASN A 493 34.56 49.41 6.23
N SER A 494 35.32 50.30 6.90
CA SER A 494 35.59 51.66 6.39
C SER A 494 36.44 51.69 5.12
N ASP A 495 37.16 50.60 4.83
CA ASP A 495 38.16 50.59 3.78
C ASP A 495 37.54 50.10 2.47
N THR A 496 37.72 50.88 1.41
CA THR A 496 37.18 50.58 0.07
C THR A 496 38.25 50.02 -0.88
N GLY A 497 39.47 49.73 -0.40
CA GLY A 497 40.58 49.25 -1.22
C GLY A 497 41.68 48.46 -0.49
N VAL A 498 42.60 47.87 -1.27
CA VAL A 498 43.59 46.83 -0.87
C VAL A 498 44.69 47.31 0.12
N THR A 499 44.76 48.60 0.47
CA THR A 499 45.92 49.17 1.15
C THR A 499 46.00 48.92 2.66
N ASP A 500 44.87 48.74 3.35
CA ASP A 500 44.86 48.71 4.84
C ASP A 500 44.41 47.36 5.46
N GLY A 501 44.27 46.32 4.63
CA GLY A 501 43.94 44.96 5.08
C GLY A 501 45.15 44.19 5.64
N ILE A 502 44.95 43.44 6.72
CA ILE A 502 45.93 42.48 7.26
C ILE A 502 45.78 41.19 6.46
N SER A 503 46.81 40.77 5.72
CA SER A 503 46.75 39.54 4.92
C SER A 503 48.08 38.80 4.86
N VAL A 504 48.09 37.60 4.28
CA VAL A 504 49.33 36.87 3.97
C VAL A 504 50.24 37.73 3.10
N ASN A 505 51.51 37.84 3.47
CA ASN A 505 52.52 38.76 2.90
C ASN A 505 52.29 40.27 3.17
N ARG A 506 51.27 40.62 3.97
CA ARG A 506 51.04 41.97 4.52
C ARG A 506 50.62 41.86 5.99
N GLY A 507 51.48 41.22 6.78
CA GLY A 507 51.35 41.06 8.22
C GLY A 507 51.22 39.61 8.70
N ILE A 508 50.64 38.69 7.92
CA ILE A 508 50.58 37.25 8.26
C ILE A 508 51.75 36.51 7.59
N ASP A 509 52.97 36.81 8.01
CA ASP A 509 54.22 36.29 7.45
C ASP A 509 55.19 35.75 8.52
N LYS A 510 54.83 35.87 9.81
CA LYS A 510 55.64 35.32 10.91
C LYS A 510 55.57 33.79 10.89
N GLN A 511 56.66 33.14 10.50
CA GLN A 511 56.73 31.68 10.51
C GLN A 511 56.64 31.14 11.95
N LEU A 512 55.62 30.33 12.22
CA LEU A 512 55.40 29.68 13.53
C LEU A 512 55.70 28.17 13.49
N LYS A 513 55.53 27.51 12.34
CA LYS A 513 55.83 26.08 12.12
C LYS A 513 56.16 25.82 10.66
N GLY A 514 57.11 24.91 10.38
CA GLY A 514 57.55 24.58 9.01
C GLY A 514 58.46 25.65 8.37
N ALA A 515 59.03 25.35 7.20
CA ALA A 515 59.90 26.26 6.45
C ALA A 515 59.27 26.60 5.09
N GLY A 516 58.78 27.83 4.95
CA GLY A 516 58.09 28.30 3.75
C GLY A 516 56.68 27.74 3.66
N PHE A 517 55.66 28.60 3.65
CA PHE A 517 54.27 28.16 3.50
C PHE A 517 54.03 27.66 2.07
N LYS A 518 53.70 26.37 1.93
CA LYS A 518 53.39 25.74 0.65
C LYS A 518 52.01 25.10 0.72
N THR A 519 51.20 25.33 -0.30
CA THR A 519 49.88 24.71 -0.43
C THR A 519 49.91 23.85 -1.69
N SER A 520 49.62 22.55 -1.57
CA SER A 520 49.33 21.71 -2.73
C SER A 520 47.91 21.99 -3.20
N GLY A 521 47.62 21.86 -4.50
CA GLY A 521 46.27 22.09 -5.04
C GLY A 521 45.18 21.15 -4.47
N GLU A 522 45.58 20.06 -3.81
CA GLU A 522 44.66 19.13 -3.13
C GLU A 522 44.35 19.54 -1.69
N ASN A 523 45.22 20.32 -1.03
CA ASN A 523 45.07 20.73 0.36
C ASN A 523 44.26 22.03 0.50
N MET A 524 43.66 22.22 1.67
CA MET A 524 42.96 23.45 2.03
C MET A 524 43.86 24.35 2.88
N ILE A 525 43.45 25.60 3.00
CA ILE A 525 44.11 26.60 3.82
C ILE A 525 43.14 26.95 4.95
N GLU A 526 43.60 26.83 6.18
CA GLU A 526 42.82 27.15 7.37
C GLU A 526 43.30 28.48 7.96
N LEU A 527 42.40 29.46 8.05
CA LEU A 527 42.61 30.72 8.77
C LEU A 527 42.00 30.61 10.16
N ARG A 528 42.82 30.74 11.20
CA ARG A 528 42.38 30.81 12.61
C ARG A 528 42.44 32.25 13.10
N LEU A 529 41.38 32.69 13.75
CA LEU A 529 41.24 34.08 14.18
C LEU A 529 40.58 34.21 15.55
N CYS A 530 41.21 34.94 16.46
CA CYS A 530 40.57 35.46 17.67
C CYS A 530 41.08 36.87 17.95
N LEU A 531 40.21 37.87 17.83
CA LEU A 531 40.62 39.27 17.95
C LEU A 531 41.06 39.62 19.38
N LYS A 532 40.32 39.16 20.40
CA LYS A 532 40.62 39.38 21.83
C LYS A 532 41.94 38.75 22.25
N GLU A 533 42.23 37.55 21.77
CA GLU A 533 43.48 36.83 22.05
C GLU A 533 44.63 37.25 21.10
N GLN A 534 44.37 38.18 20.16
CA GLN A 534 45.32 38.65 19.15
C GLN A 534 45.91 37.52 18.29
N ILE A 535 45.08 36.53 17.97
CA ILE A 535 45.43 35.37 17.15
C ILE A 535 44.93 35.62 15.73
N LEU A 536 45.84 35.55 14.77
CA LEU A 536 45.54 35.47 13.34
C LEU A 536 46.61 34.62 12.69
N GLU A 537 46.22 33.43 12.24
CA GLU A 537 47.13 32.38 11.81
C GLU A 537 46.62 31.69 10.55
N VAL A 538 47.54 31.28 9.68
CA VAL A 538 47.25 30.56 8.44
C VAL A 538 47.99 29.23 8.47
N LEU A 539 47.26 28.14 8.23
CA LEU A 539 47.73 26.77 8.32
C LEU A 539 47.41 26.00 7.04
N ASP A 540 48.23 25.01 6.71
CA ASP A 540 47.90 24.00 5.70
C ASP A 540 46.99 22.93 6.32
N PHE A 541 45.78 22.77 5.81
CA PHE A 541 44.82 21.79 6.28
C PHE A 541 44.67 20.65 5.27
N PRO A 542 44.61 19.38 5.70
CA PRO A 542 44.54 18.88 7.08
C PRO A 542 45.89 18.55 7.72
N ASN A 543 47.01 18.82 7.05
CA ASN A 543 48.33 18.32 7.45
C ASN A 543 48.91 19.05 8.68
N TYR A 544 48.65 20.35 8.79
CA TYR A 544 49.17 21.24 9.82
C TYR A 544 50.70 21.28 9.91
N ASP A 545 51.41 20.99 8.81
CA ASP A 545 52.88 20.99 8.76
C ASP A 545 53.47 22.41 8.72
N PHE A 546 52.72 23.36 8.17
CA PHE A 546 53.09 24.76 7.99
C PHE A 546 52.13 25.70 8.71
N LYS A 547 52.69 26.69 9.41
CA LYS A 547 51.92 27.69 10.15
C LYS A 547 52.56 29.07 10.03
N LEU A 548 51.79 30.02 9.53
CA LEU A 548 52.10 31.45 9.58
C LEU A 548 51.23 32.12 10.63
N GLY A 549 51.79 33.14 11.28
CA GLY A 549 51.08 33.98 12.24
C GLY A 549 51.23 35.46 11.89
N LEU A 550 50.44 36.28 12.58
CA LEU A 550 50.55 37.73 12.52
C LEU A 550 51.84 38.23 13.18
N ASP A 551 52.56 39.11 12.48
CA ASP A 551 53.69 39.87 13.03
C ASP A 551 53.24 40.66 14.28
N ASP A 552 54.08 40.62 15.32
CA ASP A 552 53.78 41.18 16.62
C ASP A 552 53.45 42.69 16.55
N LYS A 553 54.01 43.43 15.57
CA LYS A 553 53.71 44.85 15.37
C LYS A 553 52.26 45.14 14.98
N TYR A 554 51.57 44.17 14.36
CA TYR A 554 50.18 44.32 13.92
C TYR A 554 49.16 43.71 14.90
N LYS A 555 49.59 42.96 15.93
CA LYS A 555 48.68 42.32 16.90
C LYS A 555 47.73 43.30 17.59
N LYS A 556 48.21 44.51 17.90
CA LYS A 556 47.40 45.57 18.52
C LYS A 556 46.20 45.99 17.64
N ASN A 557 46.35 45.92 16.32
CA ASN A 557 45.30 46.28 15.37
C ASN A 557 44.07 45.38 15.51
N LEU A 558 44.26 44.09 15.86
CA LEU A 558 43.16 43.13 16.05
C LEU A 558 42.22 43.55 17.19
N THR A 559 42.76 44.16 18.24
CA THR A 559 41.99 44.65 19.39
C THR A 559 41.54 46.10 19.24
N GLN A 560 42.26 46.91 18.45
CA GLN A 560 42.01 48.34 18.28
C GLN A 560 40.82 48.63 17.35
N PHE A 561 40.67 47.86 16.26
CA PHE A 561 39.60 48.08 15.29
C PHE A 561 38.33 47.31 15.70
N GLU A 562 37.18 47.99 15.62
CA GLU A 562 35.85 47.42 15.94
C GLU A 562 35.13 46.85 14.70
N ASP A 563 35.65 47.12 13.51
CA ASP A 563 34.97 46.89 12.23
C ASP A 563 35.71 45.91 11.30
N LEU A 564 36.51 45.01 11.87
CA LEU A 564 37.23 43.99 11.12
C LEU A 564 36.28 42.92 10.57
N ARG A 565 36.46 42.60 9.29
CA ARG A 565 35.69 41.62 8.52
C ARG A 565 36.63 40.61 7.87
N PHE A 566 36.11 39.41 7.61
CA PHE A 566 36.85 38.41 6.85
C PHE A 566 37.01 38.88 5.40
N TYR A 567 38.20 38.68 4.85
CA TYR A 567 38.62 39.20 3.56
C TYR A 567 39.30 38.13 2.69
N LEU A 568 38.89 38.08 1.43
CA LEU A 568 39.54 37.34 0.35
C LEU A 568 39.79 38.26 -0.84
N GLY A 569 40.98 38.19 -1.43
CA GLY A 569 41.32 38.95 -2.65
C GLY A 569 41.83 38.03 -3.74
N ILE A 570 41.40 38.27 -4.98
CA ILE A 570 41.85 37.54 -6.18
C ILE A 570 42.13 38.52 -7.34
N VAL A 571 43.01 38.13 -8.27
CA VAL A 571 43.49 39.04 -9.34
C VAL A 571 43.14 38.56 -10.74
N TYR A 572 43.44 37.31 -11.04
CA TYR A 572 43.54 36.86 -12.42
C TYR A 572 42.23 36.26 -12.92
N GLN A 573 41.93 36.52 -14.19
CA GLN A 573 40.75 36.00 -14.83
C GLN A 573 40.76 34.45 -14.81
N GLY A 574 39.65 33.85 -14.38
CA GLY A 574 39.52 32.40 -14.26
C GLY A 574 40.00 31.83 -12.92
N SER A 575 40.56 32.65 -12.02
CA SER A 575 40.84 32.23 -10.65
C SER A 575 39.55 31.85 -9.91
N LYS A 576 39.55 30.68 -9.25
CA LYS A 576 38.44 30.17 -8.45
C LYS A 576 38.91 29.70 -7.08
N LEU A 577 38.28 30.28 -6.04
CA LEU A 577 38.43 29.88 -4.65
C LEU A 577 37.10 29.35 -4.12
N ILE A 578 37.16 28.38 -3.22
CA ILE A 578 35.99 27.88 -2.50
C ILE A 578 36.19 28.09 -1.01
N LEU A 579 35.35 28.90 -0.38
CA LEU A 579 35.23 28.94 1.08
C LEU A 579 34.35 27.76 1.51
N MET A 580 35.00 26.67 1.92
CA MET A 580 34.39 25.39 2.21
C MET A 580 33.61 25.39 3.52
N ASP A 581 34.16 26.05 4.54
CA ASP A 581 33.65 25.96 5.90
C ASP A 581 34.02 27.20 6.71
N VAL A 582 33.10 27.63 7.59
CA VAL A 582 33.28 28.73 8.54
C VAL A 582 32.73 28.30 9.89
N LYS A 583 33.60 28.21 10.89
CA LYS A 583 33.26 27.69 12.23
C LYS A 583 33.60 28.70 13.31
N ILE A 584 32.75 28.77 14.33
CA ILE A 584 33.11 29.33 15.64
C ILE A 584 33.47 28.15 16.55
N VAL A 585 34.63 28.21 17.19
CA VAL A 585 35.13 27.17 18.09
C VAL A 585 35.37 27.73 19.49
N ASN A 586 35.34 26.86 20.50
CA ASN A 586 35.69 27.27 21.86
C ASN A 586 37.22 27.41 22.04
N GLU A 587 37.98 26.59 21.32
CA GLU A 587 39.45 26.54 21.36
C GLU A 587 40.04 26.15 20.00
N PHE A 588 41.23 26.65 19.68
CA PHE A 588 41.99 26.19 18.52
C PHE A 588 42.75 24.92 18.87
N ILE A 589 42.41 23.81 18.21
CA ILE A 589 43.02 22.51 18.50
C ILE A 589 44.07 22.17 17.43
N TYR A 590 45.20 21.60 17.84
CA TYR A 590 46.33 21.20 16.99
C TYR A 590 46.28 19.73 16.61
#